data_AF-A0A8H7ZWM7-F1
#
_entry.id   AF-A0A8H7ZWM7-F1
#
_cell.length_a   1.000
_cell.length_b   1.000
_cell.length_c   1.000
_cell.angle_alpha   90.00
_cell.angle_beta   90.00
_cell.angle_gamma   90.00
#
_symmetry.space_group_name_H-M   'P 1'
#
loop_
_entity.id
_entity.type
_entity.pdbx_description
1 polymer ?
#
loop_
_entity_poly.entity_id
_entity_poly.type
_entity_poly.pdbx_seq_one_letter_code
_entity_poly.pdbx_strand_id
1 'polypeptide(L)'
;MDVFVGTFAEQLAPYAVQLGEQLKNTFMRMMSDVKAQSEANGSGDANYDEASDKTMAAMGVMQTVTTLIISLDHSPEIVAKLEEAVLPIVRHVLEEGEIGMAYDSAL
;
A
#
# COMPACT_ATOMS: atom_id res chain seq x y z
N MET A 1 -15.95 -23.60 19.99
CA MET A 1 -16.05 -22.32 19.24
C MET A 1 -14.88 -22.17 18.27
N ASP A 2 -13.76 -22.88 18.50
CA ASP A 2 -12.54 -22.83 17.68
C ASP A 2 -12.63 -23.49 16.29
N VAL A 3 -13.44 -24.54 16.12
CA VAL A 3 -13.52 -25.27 14.84
C VAL A 3 -14.12 -24.40 13.71
N PHE A 4 -15.04 -23.50 14.04
CA PHE A 4 -15.74 -22.65 13.07
C PHE A 4 -14.87 -21.50 12.56
N VAL A 5 -13.95 -20.99 13.39
CA VAL A 5 -13.02 -19.92 12.99
C VAL A 5 -11.93 -20.46 12.06
N GLY A 6 -11.43 -21.67 12.29
CA GLY A 6 -10.45 -22.32 11.41
C GLY A 6 -10.99 -22.58 9.99
N THR A 7 -12.24 -23.04 9.86
CA THR A 7 -12.86 -23.29 8.54
C THR A 7 -13.25 -22.00 7.82
N PHE A 8 -13.65 -20.96 8.55
CA PHE A 8 -13.90 -19.65 7.96
C PHE A 8 -12.60 -18.99 7.50
N ALA A 9 -11.50 -19.12 8.25
CA ALA A 9 -10.20 -18.59 7.86
C ALA A 9 -9.67 -19.21 6.56
N GLU A 10 -9.76 -20.54 6.38
CA GLU A 10 -9.35 -21.21 5.14
C GLU A 10 -10.16 -20.77 3.92
N GLN A 11 -11.48 -20.56 4.08
CA GLN A 11 -12.34 -20.07 3.00
C GLN A 11 -12.15 -18.57 2.73
N LEU A 12 -11.77 -17.79 3.73
CA LEU A 12 -11.52 -16.34 3.62
C LEU A 12 -10.12 -16.01 3.08
N ALA A 13 -9.16 -16.93 3.21
CA ALA A 13 -7.80 -16.77 2.70
C ALA A 13 -7.73 -16.26 1.24
N PRO A 14 -8.42 -16.88 0.25
CA PRO A 14 -8.39 -16.38 -1.12
C PRO A 14 -9.05 -15.01 -1.29
N TYR A 15 -10.01 -14.63 -0.42
CA TYR A 15 -10.62 -13.30 -0.46
C TYR A 15 -9.68 -12.24 0.14
N ALA A 16 -9.01 -12.55 1.24
CA ALA A 16 -8.01 -11.67 1.85
C ALA A 16 -6.87 -11.36 0.88
N VAL A 17 -6.36 -12.38 0.18
CA VAL A 17 -5.32 -12.20 -0.85
C VAL A 17 -5.83 -11.34 -2.01
N GLN A 18 -7.03 -11.61 -2.52
CA GLN A 18 -7.64 -10.78 -3.57
C GLN A 18 -7.83 -9.31 -3.13
N LEU A 19 -8.28 -9.07 -1.90
CA LEU A 19 -8.40 -7.73 -1.34
C LEU A 19 -7.03 -7.05 -1.23
N GLY A 20 -6.01 -7.76 -0.76
CA GLY A 20 -4.62 -7.28 -0.74
C GLY A 20 -4.11 -6.89 -2.13
N GLU A 21 -4.38 -7.70 -3.15
CA GLU A 21 -4.02 -7.38 -4.54
C GLU A 21 -4.74 -6.14 -5.06
N GLN A 22 -6.03 -5.98 -4.76
CA GLN A 22 -6.81 -4.80 -5.14
C GLN A 22 -6.27 -3.53 -4.46
N LEU A 23 -5.95 -3.60 -3.18
CA LEU A 23 -5.36 -2.49 -2.43
C LEU A 23 -3.98 -2.12 -2.98
N LYS A 24 -3.13 -3.12 -3.29
CA LYS A 24 -1.85 -2.91 -3.99
C LYS A 24 -2.06 -2.17 -5.31
N ASN A 25 -2.93 -2.65 -6.18
CA ASN A 25 -3.17 -2.04 -7.48
C ASN A 25 -3.66 -0.59 -7.33
N THR A 26 -4.53 -0.35 -6.35
CA THR A 26 -5.06 0.98 -6.04
C THR A 26 -3.95 1.91 -5.57
N PHE A 27 -3.12 1.48 -4.62
CA PHE A 27 -1.98 2.23 -4.11
C PHE A 27 -0.99 2.59 -5.24
N MET A 28 -0.57 1.59 -6.01
CA MET A 28 0.41 1.78 -7.11
C MET A 28 -0.08 2.76 -8.16
N ARG A 29 -1.37 2.70 -8.50
CA ARG A 29 -1.97 3.64 -9.44
C ARG A 29 -1.96 5.07 -8.89
N MET A 30 -2.38 5.27 -7.63
CA MET A 30 -2.35 6.58 -6.99
C MET A 30 -0.94 7.16 -6.96
N MET A 31 0.06 6.37 -6.59
CA MET A 31 1.46 6.82 -6.56
C MET A 31 2.00 7.16 -7.97
N SER A 32 1.62 6.38 -8.98
CA SER A 32 1.98 6.67 -10.38
C SER A 32 1.36 7.99 -10.85
N ASP A 33 0.11 8.25 -10.49
CA ASP A 33 -0.60 9.49 -10.82
C ASP A 33 0.06 10.70 -10.13
N VAL A 34 0.46 10.56 -8.86
CA VAL A 34 1.20 11.59 -8.11
C VAL A 34 2.55 11.90 -8.77
N LYS A 35 3.28 10.87 -9.20
CA LYS A 35 4.58 11.03 -9.87
C LYS A 35 4.43 11.72 -11.23
N ALA A 36 3.49 11.27 -12.06
CA ALA A 36 3.21 11.88 -13.35
C ALA A 36 2.79 13.35 -13.23
N GLN A 37 2.00 13.68 -12.20
CA GLN A 37 1.61 15.06 -11.92
C GLN A 37 2.80 15.92 -11.46
N SER A 38 3.72 15.35 -10.69
CA SER A 38 4.94 16.03 -10.23
C SER A 38 5.90 16.33 -11.40
N GLU A 39 6.04 15.38 -12.34
CA GLU A 39 6.87 15.54 -13.54
C GLU A 39 6.27 16.53 -14.54
N ALA A 40 4.94 16.55 -14.70
CA ALA A 40 4.25 17.42 -15.66
C ALA A 40 4.20 18.90 -15.23
N ASN A 41 4.17 19.19 -13.91
CA ASN A 41 3.91 20.53 -13.39
C ASN A 41 5.18 21.35 -13.05
N GLY A 42 6.38 20.84 -13.37
CA GLY A 42 7.66 21.55 -13.32
C GLY A 42 7.76 22.70 -12.29
N SER A 43 8.18 22.39 -11.05
CA SER A 43 8.49 23.34 -9.95
C SER A 43 7.53 24.56 -9.79
N GLY A 44 6.26 24.41 -10.19
CA GLY A 44 5.24 25.45 -10.11
C GLY A 44 4.24 25.14 -9.00
N ASP A 45 4.26 25.95 -7.95
CA ASP A 45 3.50 25.92 -6.69
C ASP A 45 1.97 25.65 -6.79
N ALA A 46 1.37 25.68 -7.99
CA ALA A 46 -0.08 25.65 -8.17
C ALA A 46 -0.74 24.27 -8.04
N ASN A 47 0.01 23.17 -7.90
CA ASN A 47 -0.59 21.82 -7.84
C ASN A 47 -0.09 20.92 -6.71
N TYR A 48 0.53 21.52 -5.69
CA TYR A 48 1.00 20.82 -4.49
C TYR A 48 -0.18 20.25 -3.68
N ASP A 49 -1.30 20.96 -3.62
CA ASP A 49 -2.47 20.56 -2.82
C ASP A 49 -3.13 19.28 -3.38
N GLU A 50 -3.30 19.17 -4.71
CA GLU A 50 -3.87 17.97 -5.33
C GLU A 50 -2.93 16.75 -5.23
N ALA A 51 -1.61 16.98 -5.33
CA ALA A 51 -0.61 15.92 -5.13
C ALA A 51 -0.57 15.46 -3.66
N SER A 52 -0.73 16.39 -2.71
CA SER A 52 -0.86 16.13 -1.28
C SER A 52 -2.12 15.30 -0.97
N ASP A 53 -3.27 15.68 -1.54
CA ASP A 53 -4.54 14.95 -1.36
C ASP A 53 -4.46 13.50 -1.86
N LYS A 54 -3.86 13.28 -3.03
CA LYS A 54 -3.64 11.92 -3.57
C LYS A 54 -2.66 11.11 -2.73
N THR A 55 -1.62 11.76 -2.20
CA THR A 55 -0.66 11.13 -1.28
C THR A 55 -1.34 10.75 0.04
N MET A 56 -2.20 11.61 0.58
CA MET A 56 -3.03 11.31 1.75
C MET A 56 -3.98 10.15 1.50
N ALA A 57 -4.64 10.09 0.34
CA ALA A 57 -5.48 8.96 -0.04
C ALA A 57 -4.68 7.66 -0.13
N ALA A 58 -3.47 7.69 -0.73
CA ALA A 58 -2.58 6.54 -0.81
C ALA A 58 -2.13 6.05 0.58
N MET A 59 -1.86 6.96 1.52
CA MET A 59 -1.60 6.60 2.92
C MET A 59 -2.79 5.88 3.57
N GLY A 60 -4.02 6.31 3.28
CA GLY A 60 -5.23 5.61 3.74
C GLY A 60 -5.34 4.18 3.21
N VAL A 61 -4.99 3.97 1.93
CA VAL A 61 -4.94 2.63 1.32
C VAL A 61 -3.87 1.77 2.01
N MET A 62 -2.68 2.33 2.27
CA MET A 62 -1.62 1.64 2.99
C MET A 62 -2.05 1.25 4.41
N GLN A 63 -2.70 2.16 5.15
CA GLN A 63 -3.24 1.87 6.49
C GLN A 63 -4.27 0.73 6.45
N THR A 64 -5.08 0.67 5.41
CA THR A 64 -6.06 -0.41 5.20
C THR A 64 -5.36 -1.74 4.97
N VAL A 65 -4.28 -1.78 4.18
CA VAL A 65 -3.44 -2.98 3.98
C VAL A 65 -2.86 -3.46 5.31
N THR A 66 -2.27 -2.56 6.10
CA THR A 66 -1.71 -2.89 7.41
C THR A 66 -2.77 -3.46 8.35
N THR A 67 -3.96 -2.85 8.38
CA THR A 67 -5.06 -3.31 9.23
C THR A 67 -5.56 -4.69 8.78
N LEU A 68 -5.62 -4.94 7.47
CA LEU A 68 -5.98 -6.24 6.91
C LEU A 68 -5.00 -7.32 7.36
N ILE A 69 -3.68 -7.07 7.30
CA ILE A 69 -2.66 -8.00 7.79
C ILE A 69 -2.85 -8.30 9.28
N ILE A 70 -2.99 -7.25 10.12
CA ILE A 70 -3.19 -7.41 11.57
C ILE A 70 -4.45 -8.21 11.88
N SER A 71 -5.54 -8.00 11.13
CA SER A 71 -6.79 -8.76 11.33
C SER A 71 -6.65 -10.26 11.05
N LEU A 72 -5.61 -10.66 10.31
CA LEU A 72 -5.35 -12.03 9.91
C LEU A 72 -4.16 -12.66 10.68
N ASP A 73 -3.60 -11.97 11.67
CA ASP A 73 -2.42 -12.37 12.45
C ASP A 73 -2.55 -13.74 13.13
N HIS A 74 -3.79 -14.19 13.37
CA HIS A 74 -4.09 -15.52 13.90
C HIS A 74 -3.88 -16.68 12.90
N SER A 75 -3.62 -16.37 11.63
CA SER A 75 -3.45 -17.34 10.53
C SER A 75 -2.15 -17.10 9.75
N PRO A 76 -1.00 -17.63 10.22
CA PRO A 76 0.32 -17.35 9.64
C PRO A 76 0.45 -17.68 8.14
N GLU A 77 -0.22 -18.75 7.67
CA GLU A 77 -0.19 -19.15 6.26
C GLU A 77 -0.89 -18.12 5.35
N ILE A 78 -1.98 -17.52 5.85
CA ILE A 78 -2.73 -16.49 5.10
C ILE A 78 -1.93 -15.20 5.08
N VAL A 79 -1.34 -14.83 6.22
CA VAL A 79 -0.45 -13.66 6.34
C VAL A 79 0.69 -13.75 5.35
N ALA A 80 1.39 -14.89 5.25
CA ALA A 80 2.48 -15.06 4.30
C ALA A 80 2.05 -14.83 2.84
N LYS A 81 0.89 -15.38 2.43
CA LYS A 81 0.34 -15.16 1.07
C LYS A 81 -0.07 -13.70 0.84
N LEU A 82 -0.64 -13.06 1.86
CA LEU A 82 -1.02 -11.66 1.79
C LEU A 82 0.21 -10.74 1.72
N GLU A 83 1.25 -11.04 2.51
CA GLU A 83 2.53 -10.34 2.48
C GLU A 83 3.17 -10.42 1.10
N GLU A 84 3.22 -11.60 0.48
CA GLU A 84 3.69 -11.75 -0.91
C GLU A 84 2.89 -10.86 -1.89
N ALA A 85 1.56 -10.80 -1.72
CA ALA A 85 0.69 -9.98 -2.56
C ALA A 85 0.95 -8.48 -2.38
N VAL A 86 1.26 -8.01 -1.17
CA VAL A 86 1.45 -6.57 -0.88
C VAL A 86 2.91 -6.12 -0.85
N LEU A 87 3.88 -7.05 -0.90
CA LEU A 87 5.32 -6.78 -0.93
C LEU A 87 5.74 -5.71 -1.96
N PRO A 88 5.14 -5.64 -3.16
CA PRO A 88 5.47 -4.58 -4.12
C PRO A 88 5.24 -3.18 -3.54
N ILE A 89 4.21 -2.97 -2.71
CA ILE A 89 3.92 -1.68 -2.05
C ILE A 89 5.11 -1.27 -1.19
N VAL A 90 5.57 -2.16 -0.32
CA VAL A 90 6.69 -1.91 0.58
C VAL A 90 7.95 -1.59 -0.22
N ARG A 91 8.23 -2.35 -1.27
CA ARG A 91 9.35 -2.07 -2.16
C ARG A 91 9.25 -0.69 -2.80
N HIS A 92 8.09 -0.34 -3.36
CA HIS A 92 7.90 0.97 -4.00
C HIS A 92 8.09 2.12 -3.01
N VAL A 93 7.57 2.00 -1.79
CA VAL A 93 7.75 3.00 -0.73
C VAL A 93 9.21 3.14 -0.32
N LEU A 94 9.95 2.03 -0.23
CA LEU A 94 11.38 2.09 0.10
C LEU A 94 12.20 2.68 -1.05
N GLU A 95 11.91 2.29 -2.29
CA GLU A 95 12.61 2.78 -3.49
C GLU A 95 12.34 4.27 -3.76
N GLU A 96 11.08 4.73 -3.63
CA GLU A 96 10.73 6.15 -3.79
C GLU A 96 11.02 6.96 -2.51
N GLY A 97 11.02 6.32 -1.33
CA GLY A 97 11.33 6.94 -0.05
C GLY A 97 12.82 7.25 0.15
N GLU A 98 13.73 6.43 -0.38
CA GLU A 98 15.17 6.76 -0.39
C GLU A 98 15.50 7.91 -1.34
N ILE A 99 14.67 8.17 -2.35
CA ILE A 99 14.78 9.36 -3.19
C ILE A 99 14.47 10.61 -2.35
N GLY A 100 13.55 10.56 -1.38
CA GLY A 100 13.29 11.69 -0.47
C GLY A 100 14.41 11.98 0.54
N MET A 101 15.12 10.96 1.03
CA MET A 101 16.20 11.13 2.03
C MET A 101 17.58 11.39 1.40
N ALA A 102 17.81 10.96 0.16
CA ALA A 102 19.05 11.21 -0.54
C ALA A 102 19.17 12.69 -0.99
N TYR A 103 18.06 13.37 -1.28
CA TYR A 103 18.09 14.79 -1.67
C TYR A 103 18.19 15.76 -0.48
N ASP A 104 17.76 15.38 0.73
CA ASP A 104 17.90 16.21 1.94
C ASP A 104 19.31 16.17 2.55
N SER A 105 20.14 15.20 2.12
CA SER A 105 21.55 15.11 2.55
C SER A 105 22.56 15.79 1.60
N ALA A 106 22.08 16.47 0.56
CA ALA A 106 22.91 17.09 -0.48
C ALA A 106 22.68 18.61 -0.69
N LEU A 107 21.99 19.28 0.24
CA LEU A 107 21.87 20.75 0.29
C LEU A 107 22.36 21.33 1.61
#